data_AF-A0A7S2MGN5-F1
#
_entry.id   AF-A0A7S2MGN5-F1
#
_cell.length_a   1.000
_cell.length_b   1.000
_cell.length_c   1.000
_cell.angle_alpha   90.00
_cell.angle_beta   90.00
_cell.angle_gamma   90.00
#
_symmetry.space_group_name_H-M   'P 1'
#
loop_
_entity.id
_entity.type
_entity.pdbx_description
1 polymer ?
#
loop_
_entity_poly.entity_id
_entity_poly.type
_entity_poly.pdbx_seq_one_letter_code
_entity_poly.pdbx_strand_id
1 'polypeptide(L)'
;MNKEKEGSLSRAFMPDDSAPICDAFVVQDGTIADSTAENAAVLSWSGHETEGAATAQQKQSNNYHVLQNYDEESNKFIKTREEANDEGAPAPSSYWGRFNYPVAQVVATREQQEGEYQEGVHHVIASAEVDDRQIRHAFIRKVYLILAAQMLLTFGVCAVMTLHKPLQTYVLEQGMPLYWASVLVLFVSLFALFVYKREYPINFLLLGVFTLAMSYSVGMITAMYDAAGYSGTIIEAVFITATVFLVLTIFTLQSKWDFSFLGAGLGMGLWILLLWSILGIIFGFQTGYVYALAGSVLFSGYIIFDTYMLAERHDPQDYVVAAIELYLDIVNLFLFILRLLSESDR
;
A
#
# COMPACT_ATOMS: atom_id res chain seq x y z
N MET A 1 -3.20 43.95 46.05
CA MET A 1 -1.81 43.45 46.10
C MET A 1 -1.06 44.02 44.91
N ASN A 2 0.05 44.71 45.17
CA ASN A 2 1.06 45.39 44.31
C ASN A 2 0.96 45.18 42.79
N LYS A 3 0.79 46.22 41.95
CA LYS A 3 1.69 47.34 41.54
C LYS A 3 2.97 46.93 40.77
N GLU A 4 2.99 47.36 39.52
CA GLU A 4 4.10 47.44 38.55
C GLU A 4 5.38 48.11 39.09
N LYS A 5 6.51 47.78 38.44
CA LYS A 5 7.64 48.67 38.05
C LYS A 5 8.64 47.82 37.22
N GLU A 6 8.78 48.07 35.92
CA GLU A 6 9.69 49.05 35.27
C GLU A 6 11.17 48.65 35.26
N GLY A 7 11.80 48.78 34.08
CA GLY A 7 13.27 48.85 33.92
C GLY A 7 13.80 47.88 32.87
N SER A 8 13.76 48.16 31.55
CA SER A 8 14.65 49.12 30.85
C SER A 8 16.11 48.62 30.88
N LEU A 9 16.89 48.51 29.79
CA LEU A 9 17.04 49.51 28.74
C LEU A 9 18.07 49.01 27.68
N SER A 10 17.76 49.24 26.39
CA SER A 10 18.70 49.70 25.31
C SER A 10 19.76 48.74 24.74
N ARG A 11 20.09 48.76 23.44
CA ARG A 11 19.67 49.52 22.24
C ARG A 11 20.44 48.96 21.02
N ALA A 12 20.00 49.43 19.85
CA ALA A 12 20.68 49.53 18.56
C ALA A 12 20.21 48.46 17.55
N PHE A 13 19.78 48.76 16.33
CA PHE A 13 19.61 50.02 15.58
C PHE A 13 18.86 49.58 14.30
N MET A 14 17.74 50.22 13.99
CA MET A 14 17.06 50.15 12.68
C MET A 14 17.66 51.24 11.77
N PRO A 15 17.57 51.20 10.42
CA PRO A 15 16.30 51.12 9.65
C PRO A 15 16.48 50.30 8.33
N ASP A 16 15.61 50.15 7.33
CA ASP A 16 14.25 50.57 7.01
C ASP A 16 13.69 49.66 5.90
N ASP A 17 12.36 49.52 5.87
CA ASP A 17 11.40 49.26 4.78
C ASP A 17 11.82 48.65 3.42
N SER A 18 11.14 47.56 3.05
CA SER A 18 10.11 47.50 1.97
C SER A 18 9.92 46.08 1.38
N ALA A 19 8.67 45.59 1.42
CA ALA A 19 8.17 44.41 0.68
C ALA A 19 8.11 44.71 -0.85
N PRO A 20 7.75 43.79 -1.80
CA PRO A 20 7.05 42.50 -1.65
C PRO A 20 7.47 41.34 -2.62
N ILE A 21 6.82 40.19 -2.45
CA ILE A 21 6.39 39.14 -3.42
C ILE A 21 6.97 39.21 -4.85
N CYS A 22 7.58 38.11 -5.34
CA CYS A 22 7.59 37.74 -6.76
C CYS A 22 7.68 36.22 -6.97
N ASP A 23 6.66 35.69 -7.63
CA ASP A 23 6.62 34.44 -8.40
C ASP A 23 7.68 34.44 -9.51
N ALA A 24 8.15 33.25 -9.91
CA ALA A 24 8.86 33.06 -11.17
C ALA A 24 8.17 31.98 -12.01
N PHE A 25 7.21 32.43 -12.81
CA PHE A 25 6.70 31.80 -14.03
C PHE A 25 7.50 32.37 -15.20
N VAL A 26 8.09 31.52 -16.04
CA VAL A 26 8.63 31.93 -17.35
C VAL A 26 8.04 31.02 -18.42
N VAL A 27 7.17 31.61 -19.22
CA VAL A 27 6.78 31.17 -20.57
C VAL A 27 7.32 32.23 -21.53
N GLN A 28 7.89 31.81 -22.66
CA GLN A 28 7.98 32.66 -23.84
C GLN A 28 7.91 31.80 -25.13
N ASP A 29 6.81 31.96 -25.87
CA ASP A 29 6.66 31.68 -27.31
C ASP A 29 7.76 32.42 -28.11
N GLY A 30 8.25 32.05 -29.29
CA GLY A 30 7.76 31.23 -30.39
C GLY A 30 8.24 31.92 -31.68
N THR A 31 8.93 31.24 -32.60
CA THR A 31 9.08 31.71 -34.00
C THR A 31 9.41 30.55 -34.95
N ILE A 32 8.75 30.60 -36.11
CA ILE A 32 8.68 29.60 -37.17
C ILE A 32 9.86 29.76 -38.13
N ALA A 33 10.45 28.67 -38.59
CA ALA A 33 11.10 28.57 -39.90
C ALA A 33 11.02 27.13 -40.43
N ASP A 34 10.16 26.97 -41.43
CA ASP A 34 10.04 25.83 -42.34
C ASP A 34 11.12 25.96 -43.44
N SER A 35 11.82 24.88 -43.78
CA SER A 35 12.24 24.61 -45.16
C SER A 35 12.85 23.20 -45.32
N THR A 36 12.11 22.35 -46.04
CA THR A 36 12.59 21.55 -47.19
C THR A 36 13.66 20.45 -46.98
N ALA A 37 13.17 19.22 -47.06
CA ALA A 37 13.45 18.22 -48.11
C ALA A 37 14.88 17.67 -48.36
N GLU A 38 14.86 16.40 -48.80
CA GLU A 38 15.90 15.63 -49.50
C GLU A 38 16.88 14.81 -48.63
N ASN A 39 16.58 13.52 -48.42
CA ASN A 39 16.95 12.51 -49.41
C ASN A 39 16.43 11.11 -49.06
N ALA A 40 15.81 10.50 -50.07
CA ALA A 40 15.42 9.11 -50.13
C ALA A 40 16.62 8.20 -50.41
N ALA A 41 16.60 6.98 -49.88
CA ALA A 41 17.08 5.81 -50.62
C ALA A 41 16.47 4.54 -50.03
N VAL A 42 15.50 4.02 -50.76
CA VAL A 42 14.98 2.66 -50.71
C VAL A 42 16.04 1.72 -51.27
N LEU A 43 16.42 0.65 -50.56
CA LEU A 43 16.80 -0.62 -51.20
C LEU A 43 16.29 -1.80 -50.36
N SER A 44 15.51 -2.62 -51.04
CA SER A 44 14.91 -3.87 -50.60
C SER A 44 15.78 -5.07 -50.98
N TRP A 45 15.56 -6.18 -50.27
CA TRP A 45 15.84 -7.60 -50.58
C TRP A 45 17.06 -8.29 -49.93
N SER A 46 16.70 -9.22 -49.03
CA SER A 46 17.03 -10.66 -49.06
C SER A 46 18.40 -11.15 -48.57
N GLY A 47 18.41 -11.61 -47.31
CA GLY A 47 18.82 -12.97 -46.92
C GLY A 47 20.30 -13.34 -47.02
N HIS A 48 21.00 -13.40 -45.88
CA HIS A 48 21.54 -14.65 -45.29
C HIS A 48 22.21 -14.34 -43.94
N GLU A 49 22.28 -15.38 -43.12
CA GLU A 49 22.75 -15.44 -41.73
C GLU A 49 24.06 -14.68 -41.44
N THR A 50 24.17 -14.12 -40.24
CA THR A 50 25.26 -14.42 -39.30
C THR A 50 25.03 -13.72 -37.96
N GLU A 51 25.51 -14.39 -36.91
CA GLU A 51 25.45 -14.07 -35.50
C GLU A 51 25.98 -12.66 -35.16
N GLY A 52 25.41 -12.05 -34.12
CA GLY A 52 26.03 -10.93 -33.40
C GLY A 52 25.21 -9.64 -33.39
N ALA A 53 24.53 -9.38 -32.26
CA ALA A 53 24.37 -8.04 -31.65
C ALA A 53 23.29 -8.07 -30.55
N ALA A 54 23.57 -8.79 -29.46
CA ALA A 54 23.03 -8.40 -28.16
C ALA A 54 23.84 -7.20 -27.65
N THR A 55 23.57 -6.02 -28.20
CA THR A 55 24.27 -4.78 -27.85
C THR A 55 23.28 -3.77 -27.27
N ALA A 56 22.73 -4.06 -26.10
CA ALA A 56 22.04 -3.06 -25.27
C ALA A 56 21.88 -3.48 -23.80
N GLN A 57 22.80 -4.29 -23.25
CA GLN A 57 22.70 -4.74 -21.85
C GLN A 57 24.00 -4.68 -21.05
N GLN A 58 24.95 -3.83 -21.44
CA GLN A 58 26.20 -3.71 -20.69
C GLN A 58 26.75 -2.28 -20.71
N LYS A 59 26.06 -1.39 -20.00
CA LYS A 59 26.67 -0.13 -19.54
C LYS A 59 26.11 0.29 -18.18
N GLN A 60 26.16 -0.63 -17.21
CA GLN A 60 26.05 -0.31 -15.79
C GLN A 60 26.58 -1.48 -14.96
N SER A 61 27.90 -1.70 -15.00
CA SER A 61 28.59 -2.50 -13.99
C SER A 61 30.03 -2.02 -13.91
N ASN A 62 30.23 -0.94 -13.16
CA ASN A 62 31.54 -0.54 -12.67
C ASN A 62 31.41 -0.45 -11.14
N ASN A 63 31.60 -1.59 -10.48
CA ASN A 63 32.23 -1.70 -9.15
C ASN A 63 32.12 -3.13 -8.64
N TYR A 64 32.96 -4.04 -9.13
CA TYR A 64 33.42 -5.22 -8.39
C TYR A 64 34.79 -5.64 -8.92
N HIS A 65 35.84 -5.03 -8.38
CA HIS A 65 37.17 -5.62 -8.40
C HIS A 65 37.55 -5.91 -6.95
N VAL A 66 37.24 -7.12 -6.47
CA VAL A 66 37.90 -7.71 -5.30
C VAL A 66 38.22 -9.17 -5.61
N LEU A 67 39.49 -9.38 -5.96
CA LEU A 67 40.33 -10.58 -5.93
C LEU A 67 39.64 -11.96 -5.80
N GLN A 68 39.58 -12.66 -6.94
CA GLN A 68 39.53 -14.12 -6.98
C GLN A 68 40.89 -14.69 -6.55
N ASN A 69 40.89 -15.59 -5.56
CA ASN A 69 41.83 -16.70 -5.42
C ASN A 69 41.17 -17.74 -4.50
N TYR A 70 40.21 -18.48 -5.07
CA TYR A 70 39.57 -19.64 -4.47
C TYR A 70 39.98 -20.85 -5.32
N ASP A 71 40.61 -21.83 -4.69
CA ASP A 71 41.03 -23.08 -5.34
C ASP A 71 39.98 -24.16 -5.06
N GLU A 72 39.24 -24.56 -6.10
CA GLU A 72 38.10 -25.46 -5.99
C GLU A 72 38.46 -26.93 -5.69
N GLU A 73 39.72 -27.36 -5.90
CA GLU A 73 40.10 -28.77 -5.65
C GLU A 73 40.39 -29.10 -4.18
N SER A 74 40.69 -28.11 -3.33
CA SER A 74 41.19 -28.34 -1.95
C SER A 74 40.30 -27.80 -0.83
N ASN A 75 39.22 -27.07 -1.16
CA ASN A 75 38.25 -26.47 -0.24
C ASN A 75 38.88 -25.80 1.00
N LYS A 76 39.96 -25.03 0.80
CA LYS A 76 40.62 -24.23 1.84
C LYS A 76 41.07 -22.88 1.29
N PHE A 77 40.92 -21.83 2.09
CA PHE A 77 41.55 -20.54 1.84
C PHE A 77 43.06 -20.64 2.10
N ILE A 78 43.88 -20.17 1.13
CA ILE A 78 45.33 -20.14 1.26
C ILE A 78 45.71 -19.13 2.35
N LYS A 79 46.14 -19.62 3.52
CA LYS A 79 46.88 -18.82 4.50
C LYS A 79 48.33 -18.72 4.05
N THR A 80 48.79 -17.52 3.72
CA THR A 80 50.22 -17.24 3.57
C THR A 80 50.87 -17.43 4.95
N ARG A 81 51.63 -18.51 5.11
CA ARG A 81 52.38 -18.84 6.32
C ARG A 81 53.70 -18.08 6.29
N GLU A 82 53.84 -17.07 7.14
CA GLU A 82 55.14 -16.50 7.48
C GLU A 82 55.83 -17.49 8.42
N GLU A 83 56.82 -18.23 7.89
CA GLU A 83 57.67 -19.11 8.69
C GLU A 83 58.76 -18.27 9.37
N ALA A 84 58.57 -17.96 10.65
CA ALA A 84 59.65 -17.53 11.53
C ALA A 84 60.23 -18.77 12.22
N ASN A 85 61.46 -19.13 11.83
CA ASN A 85 62.26 -20.13 12.54
C ASN A 85 62.58 -19.62 13.96
N ASP A 86 62.22 -20.45 14.95
CA ASP A 86 62.55 -20.26 16.36
C ASP A 86 63.87 -21.00 16.64
N GLU A 87 65.00 -20.30 16.47
CA GLU A 87 66.30 -20.73 16.99
C GLU A 87 66.91 -19.61 17.84
N GLY A 88 66.97 -19.87 19.15
CA GLY A 88 68.00 -19.34 20.05
C GLY A 88 68.07 -17.82 20.25
N ALA A 89 67.50 -17.33 21.35
CA ALA A 89 67.89 -16.03 21.89
C ALA A 89 69.41 -16.04 22.23
N PRO A 90 70.12 -14.95 21.90
CA PRO A 90 70.49 -14.05 22.98
C PRO A 90 70.16 -12.59 22.66
N ALA A 91 69.79 -11.84 23.70
CA ALA A 91 69.61 -10.40 23.63
C ALA A 91 70.93 -9.70 23.23
N PRO A 92 70.83 -8.56 22.52
CA PRO A 92 71.67 -7.45 22.90
C PRO A 92 70.89 -6.14 23.06
N SER A 93 71.22 -5.51 24.19
CA SER A 93 71.34 -4.08 24.46
C SER A 93 70.95 -3.07 23.37
N SER A 94 70.13 -2.11 23.81
CA SER A 94 70.22 -0.67 23.54
C SER A 94 70.39 -0.23 22.09
N TYR A 95 69.28 0.03 21.40
CA TYR A 95 69.17 1.14 20.44
C TYR A 95 67.71 1.62 20.40
N TRP A 96 67.35 2.55 21.30
CA TRP A 96 66.18 3.40 21.09
C TRP A 96 66.50 4.35 19.93
N GLY A 97 66.21 3.91 18.71
CA GLY A 97 66.59 4.62 17.49
C GLY A 97 65.65 4.31 16.34
N ARG A 98 64.59 5.12 16.25
CA ARG A 98 63.99 5.58 14.99
C ARG A 98 63.64 4.48 13.97
N PHE A 99 62.73 3.58 14.31
CA PHE A 99 61.87 2.95 13.29
C PHE A 99 60.48 3.59 13.39
N ASN A 100 60.26 4.58 12.54
CA ASN A 100 58.95 5.17 12.31
C ASN A 100 58.13 4.11 11.54
N TYR A 101 57.31 3.33 12.24
CA TYR A 101 56.70 2.12 11.69
C TYR A 101 55.66 2.46 10.59
N PRO A 102 55.78 1.89 9.37
CA PRO A 102 54.67 1.90 8.41
C PRO A 102 53.47 1.06 8.89
N VAL A 103 53.65 0.19 9.88
CA VAL A 103 52.59 -0.69 10.43
C VAL A 103 51.48 0.11 11.11
N ALA A 104 51.79 1.18 11.85
CA ALA A 104 50.76 2.02 12.48
C ALA A 104 49.92 2.77 11.43
N GLN A 105 50.53 3.21 10.32
CA GLN A 105 49.81 3.79 9.19
C GLN A 105 48.96 2.77 8.43
N VAL A 106 49.44 1.53 8.25
CA VAL A 106 48.70 0.44 7.59
C VAL A 106 47.52 -0.04 8.44
N VAL A 107 47.68 -0.11 9.76
CA VAL A 107 46.58 -0.43 10.69
C VAL A 107 45.57 0.71 10.74
N ALA A 108 46.02 1.97 10.85
CA ALA A 108 45.12 3.12 10.81
C ALA A 108 44.35 3.25 9.48
N THR A 109 44.99 2.93 8.34
CA THR A 109 44.30 2.92 7.03
C THR A 109 43.33 1.75 6.89
N ARG A 110 43.62 0.58 7.47
CA ARG A 110 42.64 -0.52 7.54
C ARG A 110 41.44 -0.18 8.42
N GLU A 111 41.67 0.39 9.59
CA GLU A 111 40.58 0.82 10.49
C GLU A 111 39.74 1.93 9.86
N GLN A 112 40.37 2.86 9.13
CA GLN A 112 39.65 3.88 8.35
C GLN A 112 38.87 3.28 7.18
N GLN A 113 39.44 2.33 6.42
CA GLN A 113 38.74 1.63 5.34
C GLN A 113 37.57 0.77 5.85
N GLU A 114 37.74 0.08 6.97
CA GLU A 114 36.67 -0.68 7.61
C GLU A 114 35.55 0.25 8.11
N GLY A 115 35.90 1.40 8.69
CA GLY A 115 34.93 2.42 9.11
C GLY A 115 34.13 2.99 7.94
N GLU A 116 34.79 3.40 6.86
CA GLU A 116 34.15 3.95 5.66
C GLU A 116 33.28 2.91 4.93
N TYR A 117 33.70 1.64 4.92
CA TYR A 117 32.91 0.54 4.37
C TYR A 117 31.66 0.26 5.21
N GLN A 118 31.79 0.22 6.54
CA GLN A 118 30.64 0.05 7.45
C GLN A 118 29.66 1.23 7.34
N GLU A 119 30.17 2.47 7.26
CA GLU A 119 29.34 3.67 7.07
C GLU A 119 28.63 3.67 5.72
N GLY A 120 29.31 3.26 4.64
CA GLY A 120 28.71 3.07 3.33
C GLY A 120 27.62 1.99 3.30
N VAL A 121 27.84 0.85 3.96
CA VAL A 121 26.84 -0.22 4.10
C VAL A 121 25.63 0.25 4.91
N HIS A 122 25.86 0.96 6.03
CA HIS A 122 24.78 1.54 6.83
C HIS A 122 23.96 2.56 6.03
N HIS A 123 24.62 3.42 5.24
CA HIS A 123 23.93 4.39 4.38
C HIS A 123 23.10 3.68 3.30
N VAL A 124 23.62 2.63 2.67
CA VAL A 124 22.87 1.84 1.67
C VAL A 124 21.65 1.17 2.30
N ILE A 125 21.82 0.51 3.46
CA ILE A 125 20.71 -0.13 4.19
C ILE A 125 19.66 0.92 4.61
N ALA A 126 20.08 2.04 5.18
CA ALA A 126 19.17 3.11 5.59
C ALA A 126 18.43 3.71 4.37
N SER A 127 19.11 3.91 3.25
CA SER A 127 18.49 4.40 2.02
C SER A 127 17.47 3.42 1.45
N ALA A 128 17.77 2.11 1.49
CA ALA A 128 16.85 1.06 1.06
C ALA A 128 15.62 0.95 1.98
N GLU A 129 15.81 1.07 3.30
CA GLU A 129 14.70 1.07 4.27
C GLU A 129 13.78 2.27 4.09
N VAL A 130 14.36 3.46 3.83
CA VAL A 130 13.59 4.67 3.56
C VAL A 130 12.79 4.55 2.26
N ASP A 131 13.36 3.96 1.21
CA ASP A 131 12.68 3.78 -0.08
C ASP A 131 11.51 2.79 0.04
N ASP A 132 11.71 1.64 0.71
CA ASP A 132 10.65 0.66 0.96
C ASP A 132 9.47 1.26 1.73
N ARG A 133 9.75 2.05 2.78
CA ARG A 133 8.72 2.75 3.54
C ARG A 133 7.95 3.77 2.70
N GLN A 134 8.63 4.50 1.81
CA GLN A 134 7.97 5.45 0.91
C GLN A 134 7.06 4.75 -0.09
N ILE A 135 7.52 3.65 -0.69
CA ILE A 135 6.73 2.81 -1.61
C ILE A 135 5.49 2.29 -0.88
N ARG A 136 5.64 1.81 0.36
CA ARG A 136 4.54 1.32 1.18
C ARG A 136 3.50 2.40 1.46
N HIS A 137 3.91 3.59 1.88
CA HIS A 137 2.97 4.68 2.15
C HIS A 137 2.23 5.15 0.88
N ALA A 138 2.90 5.15 -0.27
CA ALA A 138 2.27 5.47 -1.55
C ALA A 138 1.22 4.42 -1.94
N PHE A 139 1.55 3.13 -1.74
CA PHE A 139 0.62 2.02 -1.93
C PHE A 139 -0.63 2.13 -1.05
N ILE A 140 -0.44 2.31 0.27
CA ILE A 140 -1.54 2.45 1.23
C ILE A 140 -2.44 3.62 0.83
N ARG A 141 -1.86 4.79 0.53
CA ARG A 141 -2.62 5.97 0.08
C ARG A 141 -3.47 5.68 -1.16
N LYS A 142 -2.91 4.94 -2.13
CA LYS A 142 -3.63 4.56 -3.35
C LYS A 142 -4.81 3.65 -3.06
N VAL A 143 -4.64 2.65 -2.18
CA VAL A 143 -5.72 1.74 -1.77
C VAL A 143 -6.84 2.51 -1.08
N TYR A 144 -6.55 3.36 -0.10
CA TYR A 144 -7.57 4.14 0.59
C TYR A 144 -8.26 5.18 -0.31
N LEU A 145 -7.57 5.72 -1.32
CA LEU A 145 -8.20 6.61 -2.30
C LEU A 145 -9.20 5.87 -3.19
N ILE A 146 -8.83 4.67 -3.66
CA ILE A 146 -9.73 3.79 -4.41
C ILE A 146 -10.94 3.43 -3.54
N LEU A 147 -10.69 2.99 -2.31
CA LEU A 147 -11.73 2.65 -1.34
C LEU A 147 -12.70 3.81 -1.10
N ALA A 148 -12.18 5.02 -0.88
CA ALA A 148 -13.00 6.21 -0.68
C ALA A 148 -13.89 6.50 -1.90
N ALA A 149 -13.37 6.33 -3.11
CA ALA A 149 -14.15 6.48 -4.34
C ALA A 149 -15.25 5.40 -4.45
N GLN A 150 -14.94 4.15 -4.08
CA GLN A 150 -15.94 3.06 -4.04
C GLN A 150 -17.06 3.37 -3.05
N MET A 151 -16.70 3.74 -1.82
CA MET A 151 -17.66 4.09 -0.77
C MET A 151 -18.54 5.29 -1.14
N LEU A 152 -17.96 6.32 -1.77
CA LEU A 152 -18.72 7.49 -2.22
C LEU A 152 -19.72 7.13 -3.32
N LEU A 153 -19.31 6.29 -4.27
CA LEU A 153 -20.20 5.78 -5.32
C LEU A 153 -21.33 4.94 -4.71
N THR A 154 -21.02 4.02 -3.79
CA THR A 154 -22.02 3.20 -3.09
C THR A 154 -23.01 4.06 -2.33
N PHE A 155 -22.52 5.05 -1.56
CA PHE A 155 -23.35 6.00 -0.84
C PHE A 155 -24.27 6.77 -1.79
N GLY A 156 -23.73 7.28 -2.91
CA GLY A 156 -24.52 8.01 -3.92
C GLY A 156 -25.63 7.15 -4.53
N VAL A 157 -25.33 5.90 -4.90
CA VAL A 157 -26.34 4.97 -5.43
C VAL A 157 -27.42 4.65 -4.39
N CYS A 158 -27.03 4.34 -3.15
CA CYS A 158 -27.99 4.08 -2.07
C CYS A 158 -28.88 5.31 -1.79
N ALA A 159 -28.28 6.51 -1.75
CA ALA A 159 -29.02 7.75 -1.53
C ALA A 159 -30.03 8.02 -2.65
N VAL A 160 -29.64 7.85 -3.92
CA VAL A 160 -30.54 8.03 -5.06
C VAL A 160 -31.69 7.02 -5.03
N MET A 161 -31.42 5.73 -4.77
CA MET A 161 -32.44 4.68 -4.71
C MET A 161 -33.39 4.84 -3.51
N THR A 162 -32.94 5.44 -2.42
CA THR A 162 -33.74 5.63 -1.20
C THR A 162 -34.55 6.93 -1.21
N LEU A 163 -33.94 8.04 -1.65
CA LEU A 163 -34.55 9.38 -1.59
C LEU A 163 -35.48 9.66 -2.78
N HIS A 164 -35.19 9.12 -3.97
CA HIS A 164 -36.01 9.35 -5.16
C HIS A 164 -37.15 8.33 -5.24
N LYS A 165 -38.30 8.66 -4.64
CA LYS A 165 -39.46 7.75 -4.52
C LYS A 165 -39.91 7.06 -5.83
N PRO A 166 -40.01 7.75 -6.99
CA PRO A 166 -40.38 7.06 -8.23
C PRO A 166 -39.38 5.97 -8.64
N LEU A 167 -38.09 6.21 -8.40
CA LEU A 167 -37.05 5.22 -8.67
C LEU A 167 -37.12 4.09 -7.65
N GLN A 168 -37.31 4.41 -6.36
CA GLN A 168 -37.46 3.41 -5.30
C GLN A 168 -38.58 2.41 -5.64
N THR A 169 -39.78 2.90 -6.00
CA THR A 169 -40.91 2.04 -6.36
C THR A 169 -40.59 1.17 -7.58
N TYR A 170 -40.03 1.75 -8.65
CA TYR A 170 -39.63 1.00 -9.84
C TYR A 170 -38.65 -0.13 -9.53
N VAL A 171 -37.63 0.19 -8.74
CA VAL A 171 -36.57 -0.72 -8.31
C VAL A 171 -37.12 -1.85 -7.42
N LEU A 172 -38.07 -1.56 -6.52
CA LEU A 172 -38.67 -2.57 -5.66
C LEU A 172 -39.67 -3.47 -6.40
N GLU A 173 -40.42 -2.93 -7.36
CA GLU A 173 -41.42 -3.70 -8.12
C GLU A 173 -40.81 -4.54 -9.26
N GLN A 174 -39.83 -3.98 -9.99
CA GLN A 174 -39.29 -4.57 -11.21
C GLN A 174 -37.78 -4.89 -11.12
N GLY A 175 -37.10 -4.47 -10.06
CA GLY A 175 -35.64 -4.57 -9.95
C GLY A 175 -35.12 -5.90 -9.40
N MET A 176 -35.98 -6.84 -9.00
CA MET A 176 -35.54 -8.15 -8.47
C MET A 176 -34.69 -8.97 -9.48
N PRO A 177 -35.04 -9.06 -10.78
CA PRO A 177 -34.16 -9.69 -11.77
C PRO A 177 -32.81 -8.98 -11.90
N LEU A 178 -32.81 -7.66 -11.84
CA LEU A 178 -31.60 -6.85 -11.93
C LEU A 178 -30.72 -7.02 -10.67
N TYR A 179 -31.31 -7.29 -9.51
CA TYR A 179 -30.58 -7.65 -8.28
C TYR A 179 -29.86 -9.00 -8.44
N TRP A 180 -30.51 -10.03 -8.95
CA TRP A 180 -29.83 -11.30 -9.21
C TRP A 180 -28.77 -11.18 -10.30
N ALA A 181 -29.02 -10.34 -11.32
CA ALA A 181 -28.02 -10.02 -12.33
C ALA A 181 -26.81 -9.29 -11.73
N SER A 182 -27.00 -8.33 -10.82
CA SER A 182 -25.89 -7.64 -10.16
C SER A 182 -25.08 -8.60 -9.29
N VAL A 183 -25.72 -9.52 -8.58
CA VAL A 183 -25.04 -10.59 -7.83
C VAL A 183 -24.21 -11.48 -8.76
N LEU A 184 -24.72 -11.86 -9.92
CA LEU A 184 -23.94 -12.63 -10.90
C LEU A 184 -22.73 -11.82 -11.41
N VAL A 185 -22.94 -10.55 -11.75
CA VAL A 185 -21.86 -9.65 -12.18
C VAL A 185 -20.80 -9.49 -11.10
N LEU A 186 -21.16 -9.47 -9.81
CA LEU A 186 -20.20 -9.46 -8.71
C LEU A 186 -19.27 -10.68 -8.73
N PHE A 187 -19.81 -11.88 -8.84
CA PHE A 187 -18.98 -13.10 -8.88
C PHE A 187 -18.12 -13.16 -10.14
N VAL A 188 -18.67 -12.81 -11.30
CA VAL A 188 -17.92 -12.80 -12.57
C VAL A 188 -16.80 -11.76 -12.54
N SER A 189 -17.08 -10.55 -12.05
CA SER A 189 -16.07 -9.48 -11.95
C SER A 189 -14.98 -9.81 -10.93
N LEU A 190 -15.31 -10.42 -9.79
CA LEU A 190 -14.31 -10.92 -8.84
C LEU A 190 -13.38 -11.97 -9.46
N PHE A 191 -13.95 -12.96 -10.17
CA PHE A 191 -13.16 -13.98 -10.84
C PHE A 191 -12.26 -13.37 -11.94
N ALA A 192 -12.82 -12.46 -12.75
CA ALA A 192 -12.05 -11.74 -13.75
C ALA A 192 -10.93 -10.90 -13.13
N LEU A 193 -11.19 -10.21 -12.01
CA LEU A 193 -10.18 -9.44 -11.28
C LEU A 193 -9.06 -10.32 -10.75
N PHE A 194 -9.36 -11.53 -10.27
CA PHE A 194 -8.32 -12.45 -9.83
C PHE A 194 -7.33 -12.81 -10.95
N VAL A 195 -7.81 -12.92 -12.19
CA VAL A 195 -6.99 -13.19 -13.37
C VAL A 195 -6.27 -11.92 -13.85
N TYR A 196 -6.97 -10.80 -13.94
CA TYR A 196 -6.51 -9.56 -14.59
C TYR A 196 -6.03 -8.48 -13.61
N LYS A 197 -5.78 -8.80 -12.33
CA LYS A 197 -5.45 -7.80 -11.28
C LYS A 197 -4.26 -6.89 -11.60
N ARG A 198 -3.28 -7.38 -12.36
CA ARG A 198 -2.05 -6.64 -12.73
C ARG A 198 -2.11 -5.98 -14.11
N GLU A 199 -3.20 -6.17 -14.85
CA GLU A 199 -3.34 -5.63 -16.21
C GLU A 199 -4.01 -4.27 -16.20
N TYR A 200 -3.22 -3.22 -16.41
CA TYR A 200 -3.73 -1.86 -16.60
C TYR A 200 -4.13 -1.64 -18.08
N PRO A 201 -5.29 -1.04 -18.39
CA PRO A 201 -6.30 -0.44 -17.49
C PRO A 201 -7.48 -1.38 -17.12
N ILE A 202 -7.43 -2.65 -17.54
CA ILE A 202 -8.53 -3.62 -17.41
C ILE A 202 -8.91 -3.81 -15.94
N ASN A 203 -7.94 -3.85 -15.03
CA ASN A 203 -8.16 -3.98 -13.59
C ASN A 203 -9.09 -2.90 -13.02
N PHE A 204 -8.92 -1.63 -13.40
CA PHE A 204 -9.78 -0.53 -12.95
C PHE A 204 -11.17 -0.57 -13.58
N LEU A 205 -11.29 -1.00 -14.83
CA LEU A 205 -12.59 -1.18 -15.47
C LEU A 205 -13.39 -2.28 -14.75
N LEU A 206 -12.77 -3.42 -14.49
CA LEU A 206 -13.40 -4.52 -13.75
C LEU A 206 -13.75 -4.11 -12.32
N LEU A 207 -12.87 -3.34 -11.66
CA LEU A 207 -13.15 -2.77 -10.34
C LEU A 207 -14.37 -1.84 -10.37
N GLY A 208 -14.50 -0.99 -11.39
CA GLY A 208 -15.66 -0.11 -11.57
C GLY A 208 -16.95 -0.90 -11.76
N VAL A 209 -16.93 -1.94 -12.60
CA VAL A 209 -18.08 -2.85 -12.80
C VAL A 209 -18.46 -3.55 -11.52
N PHE A 210 -17.49 -4.11 -10.79
CA PHE A 210 -17.68 -4.74 -9.48
C PHE A 210 -18.32 -3.76 -8.49
N THR A 211 -17.77 -2.55 -8.39
CA THR A 211 -18.25 -1.52 -7.46
C THR A 211 -19.67 -1.09 -7.78
N LEU A 212 -20.02 -0.91 -9.05
CA LEU A 212 -21.38 -0.57 -9.48
C LEU A 212 -22.37 -1.70 -9.17
N ALA A 213 -22.01 -2.95 -9.46
CA ALA A 213 -22.84 -4.11 -9.16
C ALA A 213 -23.07 -4.26 -7.65
N MET A 214 -22.05 -4.01 -6.83
CA MET A 214 -22.18 -4.05 -5.37
C MET A 214 -23.07 -2.91 -4.89
N SER A 215 -22.84 -1.71 -5.40
CA SER A 215 -23.58 -0.52 -5.02
C SER A 215 -25.07 -0.63 -5.36
N TYR A 216 -25.40 -1.23 -6.50
CA TYR A 216 -26.79 -1.55 -6.82
C TYR A 216 -27.38 -2.57 -5.85
N SER A 217 -26.64 -3.63 -5.51
CA SER A 217 -27.10 -4.67 -4.58
C SER A 217 -27.36 -4.11 -3.18
N VAL A 218 -26.47 -3.27 -2.66
CA VAL A 218 -26.63 -2.57 -1.37
C VAL A 218 -27.73 -1.51 -1.45
N GLY A 219 -27.83 -0.81 -2.59
CA GLY A 219 -28.90 0.17 -2.87
C GLY A 219 -30.29 -0.45 -2.88
N MET A 220 -30.45 -1.64 -3.45
CA MET A 220 -31.68 -2.44 -3.35
C MET A 220 -32.03 -2.75 -1.90
N ILE A 221 -31.07 -3.23 -1.10
CA ILE A 221 -31.29 -3.59 0.29
C ILE A 221 -31.73 -2.35 1.09
N THR A 222 -30.99 -1.25 0.99
CA THR A 222 -31.33 0.01 1.69
C THR A 222 -32.69 0.56 1.27
N ALA A 223 -33.04 0.50 -0.01
CA ALA A 223 -34.38 0.86 -0.50
C ALA A 223 -35.48 -0.01 0.11
N MET A 224 -35.24 -1.30 0.35
CA MET A 224 -36.19 -2.21 1.02
C MET A 224 -36.36 -1.85 2.51
N TYR A 225 -35.27 -1.55 3.22
CA TYR A 225 -35.33 -1.12 4.63
C TYR A 225 -36.08 0.21 4.77
N ASP A 226 -35.85 1.17 3.88
CA ASP A 226 -36.58 2.44 3.87
C ASP A 226 -38.07 2.25 3.61
N ALA A 227 -38.43 1.43 2.62
CA ALA A 227 -39.84 1.11 2.32
C ALA A 227 -40.53 0.37 3.48
N ALA A 228 -39.76 -0.36 4.30
CA ALA A 228 -40.25 -1.02 5.51
C ALA A 228 -40.33 -0.09 6.74
N GLY A 229 -39.97 1.20 6.61
CA GLY A 229 -40.07 2.20 7.67
C GLY A 229 -38.78 2.43 8.48
N TYR A 230 -37.67 1.80 8.13
CA TYR A 230 -36.38 1.89 8.85
C TYR A 230 -35.44 2.97 8.30
N SER A 231 -35.97 4.06 7.75
CA SER A 231 -35.16 5.14 7.16
C SER A 231 -34.16 5.76 8.13
N GLY A 232 -34.55 5.92 9.41
CA GLY A 232 -33.67 6.42 10.47
C GLY A 232 -32.51 5.47 10.77
N THR A 233 -32.83 4.18 10.87
CA THR A 233 -31.88 3.07 11.12
C THR A 233 -30.79 3.00 10.06
N ILE A 234 -31.10 3.30 8.78
CA ILE A 234 -30.11 3.34 7.70
C ILE A 234 -29.03 4.39 7.98
N ILE A 235 -29.43 5.61 8.37
CA ILE A 235 -28.51 6.71 8.64
C ILE A 235 -27.65 6.38 9.85
N GLU A 236 -28.24 5.85 10.91
CA GLU A 236 -27.52 5.41 12.11
C GLU A 236 -26.47 4.33 11.77
N ALA A 237 -26.86 3.31 10.99
CA ALA A 237 -25.95 2.26 10.56
C ALA A 237 -24.76 2.80 9.76
N VAL A 238 -24.96 3.80 8.90
CA VAL A 238 -23.87 4.46 8.15
C VAL A 238 -22.88 5.13 9.12
N PHE A 239 -23.37 5.90 10.10
CA PHE A 239 -22.50 6.59 11.06
C PHE A 239 -21.74 5.62 11.97
N ILE A 240 -22.40 4.58 12.46
CA ILE A 240 -21.75 3.55 13.29
C ILE A 240 -20.69 2.83 12.48
N THR A 241 -21.00 2.39 11.26
CA THR A 241 -20.04 1.68 10.40
C THR A 241 -18.82 2.54 10.09
N ALA A 242 -19.02 3.80 9.72
CA ALA A 242 -17.93 4.73 9.44
C ALA A 242 -17.04 4.93 10.69
N THR A 243 -17.65 5.07 11.86
CA THR A 243 -16.93 5.25 13.12
C THR A 243 -16.13 3.99 13.48
N VAL A 244 -16.75 2.81 13.43
CA VAL A 244 -16.09 1.53 13.73
C VAL A 244 -14.94 1.29 12.76
N PHE A 245 -15.16 1.47 11.46
CA PHE A 245 -14.11 1.33 10.45
C PHE A 245 -12.91 2.26 10.74
N LEU A 246 -13.16 3.55 10.96
CA LEU A 246 -12.09 4.52 11.24
C LEU A 246 -11.33 4.18 12.52
N VAL A 247 -12.03 3.83 13.60
CA VAL A 247 -11.41 3.47 14.88
C VAL A 247 -10.55 2.22 14.73
N LEU A 248 -11.05 1.17 14.06
CA LEU A 248 -10.33 -0.09 13.85
C LEU A 248 -9.13 0.08 12.91
N THR A 249 -9.29 0.86 11.83
CA THR A 249 -8.18 1.17 10.92
C THR A 249 -7.08 1.94 11.64
N ILE A 250 -7.41 3.01 12.36
CA ILE A 250 -6.42 3.81 13.10
C ILE A 250 -5.74 2.95 14.17
N PHE A 251 -6.51 2.17 14.92
CA PHE A 251 -5.98 1.25 15.92
C PHE A 251 -4.98 0.27 15.30
N THR A 252 -5.33 -0.35 14.18
CA THR A 252 -4.47 -1.33 13.51
C THR A 252 -3.19 -0.70 12.98
N LEU A 253 -3.27 0.47 12.32
CA LEU A 253 -2.11 1.16 11.77
C LEU A 253 -1.15 1.71 12.85
N GLN A 254 -1.64 1.95 14.07
CA GLN A 254 -0.80 2.37 15.20
C GLN A 254 -0.31 1.20 16.06
N SER A 255 -0.96 0.04 15.95
CA SER A 255 -0.62 -1.13 16.73
C SER A 255 0.68 -1.77 16.26
N LYS A 256 1.43 -2.33 17.21
CA LYS A 256 2.63 -3.14 16.95
C LYS A 256 2.35 -4.65 17.03
N TRP A 257 1.08 -5.01 17.18
CA TRP A 257 0.68 -6.41 17.33
C TRP A 257 0.64 -7.10 15.97
N ASP A 258 1.08 -8.36 15.92
CA ASP A 258 0.93 -9.21 14.75
C ASP A 258 -0.50 -9.79 14.74
N PHE A 259 -1.32 -9.37 13.77
CA PHE A 259 -2.69 -9.87 13.60
C PHE A 259 -2.79 -11.06 12.64
N SER A 260 -1.67 -11.62 12.17
CA SER A 260 -1.68 -12.75 11.22
C SER A 260 -2.39 -13.99 11.76
N PHE A 261 -2.49 -14.14 13.08
CA PHE A 261 -3.20 -15.26 13.72
C PHE A 261 -4.73 -15.20 13.53
N LEU A 262 -5.30 -14.03 13.20
CA LEU A 262 -6.74 -13.88 12.97
C LEU A 262 -7.20 -14.61 11.70
N GLY A 263 -6.34 -14.71 10.67
CA GLY A 263 -6.75 -15.15 9.33
C GLY A 263 -7.50 -16.48 9.30
N ALA A 264 -6.98 -17.51 9.98
CA ALA A 264 -7.65 -18.82 10.02
C ALA A 264 -8.99 -18.78 10.79
N GLY A 265 -9.06 -18.04 11.89
CA GLY A 265 -10.26 -17.90 12.70
C GLY A 265 -11.37 -17.14 11.97
N LEU A 266 -11.01 -16.02 11.33
CA LEU A 266 -11.92 -15.22 10.51
C LEU A 266 -12.44 -16.02 9.32
N GLY A 267 -11.56 -16.73 8.61
CA GLY A 267 -11.92 -17.61 7.50
C GLY A 267 -12.93 -18.69 7.91
N MET A 268 -12.70 -19.37 9.04
CA MET A 268 -13.67 -20.34 9.57
C MET A 268 -15.00 -19.68 9.96
N GLY A 269 -14.96 -18.52 10.63
CA GLY A 269 -16.16 -17.79 11.00
C GLY A 269 -17.00 -17.36 9.80
N LEU A 270 -16.36 -16.94 8.71
CA LEU A 270 -17.03 -16.57 7.46
C LEU A 270 -17.78 -17.77 6.87
N TRP A 271 -17.13 -18.94 6.82
CA TRP A 271 -17.78 -20.18 6.38
C TRP A 271 -18.97 -20.56 7.25
N ILE A 272 -18.86 -20.42 8.58
CA ILE A 272 -19.96 -20.69 9.51
C ILE A 272 -21.15 -19.75 9.24
N LEU A 273 -20.91 -18.45 9.07
CA LEU A 273 -21.97 -17.48 8.76
C LEU A 273 -22.60 -17.74 7.39
N LEU A 274 -21.79 -18.10 6.39
CA LEU A 274 -22.26 -18.42 5.05
C LEU A 274 -23.15 -19.67 5.06
N LEU A 275 -22.73 -20.74 5.76
CA LEU A 275 -23.54 -21.93 5.94
C LEU A 275 -24.83 -21.61 6.71
N TRP A 276 -24.76 -20.82 7.79
CA TRP A 276 -25.96 -20.38 8.51
C TRP A 276 -26.94 -19.67 7.56
N SER A 277 -26.46 -18.72 6.74
CA SER A 277 -27.28 -18.00 5.76
C SER A 277 -27.97 -18.94 4.76
N ILE A 278 -27.24 -19.92 4.21
CA ILE A 278 -27.79 -20.92 3.29
C ILE A 278 -28.86 -21.79 3.98
N LEU A 279 -28.60 -22.25 5.20
CA LEU A 279 -29.58 -23.00 5.98
C LEU A 279 -30.84 -22.15 6.25
N GLY A 280 -30.68 -20.86 6.53
CA GLY A 280 -31.80 -19.93 6.70
C GLY A 280 -32.67 -19.81 5.45
N ILE A 281 -32.06 -19.81 4.26
CA ILE A 281 -32.78 -19.78 2.98
C ILE A 281 -33.50 -21.12 2.73
N ILE A 282 -32.84 -22.26 2.96
CA ILE A 282 -33.41 -23.60 2.69
C ILE A 282 -34.55 -23.93 3.66
N PHE A 283 -34.35 -23.69 4.96
CA PHE A 283 -35.32 -24.02 6.01
C PHE A 283 -36.30 -22.88 6.30
N GLY A 284 -36.08 -21.69 5.76
CA GLY A 284 -36.99 -20.54 5.86
C GLY A 284 -37.04 -19.87 7.24
N PHE A 285 -36.05 -20.10 8.12
CA PHE A 285 -36.00 -19.41 9.41
C PHE A 285 -35.34 -18.02 9.25
N GLN A 286 -35.83 -17.04 10.01
CA GLN A 286 -35.23 -15.71 10.00
C GLN A 286 -33.92 -15.72 10.79
N THR A 287 -32.87 -15.16 10.18
CA THR A 287 -31.60 -14.90 10.84
C THR A 287 -31.79 -13.75 11.84
N GLY A 288 -31.93 -14.06 13.12
CA GLY A 288 -32.20 -13.06 14.16
C GLY A 288 -30.98 -12.26 14.60
N TYR A 289 -31.15 -11.48 15.67
CA TYR A 289 -30.14 -10.60 16.29
C TYR A 289 -28.76 -11.24 16.46
N VAL A 290 -28.67 -12.50 16.90
CA VAL A 290 -27.38 -13.20 17.12
C VAL A 290 -26.56 -13.33 15.84
N TYR A 291 -27.21 -13.60 14.71
CA TYR A 291 -26.54 -13.67 13.40
C TYR A 291 -26.00 -12.30 13.00
N ALA A 292 -26.78 -11.25 13.24
CA ALA A 292 -26.38 -9.88 12.95
C ALA A 292 -25.15 -9.46 13.77
N LEU A 293 -25.19 -9.76 15.08
CA LEU A 293 -24.10 -9.47 16.00
C LEU A 293 -22.83 -10.24 15.65
N ALA A 294 -22.94 -11.55 15.42
CA ALA A 294 -21.81 -12.40 15.05
C ALA A 294 -21.13 -11.92 13.76
N GLY A 295 -21.91 -11.56 12.73
CA GLY A 295 -21.38 -10.99 11.50
C GLY A 295 -20.71 -9.64 11.72
N SER A 296 -21.30 -8.73 12.49
CA SER A 296 -20.68 -7.41 12.77
C SER A 296 -19.32 -7.54 13.46
N VAL A 297 -19.18 -8.45 14.42
CA VAL A 297 -17.91 -8.73 15.10
C VAL A 297 -16.90 -9.37 14.14
N LEU A 298 -17.35 -10.30 13.31
CA LEU A 298 -16.50 -10.97 12.32
C LEU A 298 -15.92 -9.99 11.30
N PHE A 299 -16.75 -9.16 10.68
CA PHE A 299 -16.28 -8.16 9.72
C PHE A 299 -15.47 -7.04 10.35
N SER A 300 -15.73 -6.71 11.62
CA SER A 300 -14.81 -5.85 12.40
C SER A 300 -13.42 -6.49 12.54
N GLY A 301 -13.36 -7.81 12.77
CA GLY A 301 -12.11 -8.55 12.80
C GLY A 301 -11.40 -8.61 11.45
N TYR A 302 -12.14 -8.75 10.35
CA TYR A 302 -11.58 -8.68 9.00
C TYR A 302 -10.99 -7.29 8.69
N ILE A 303 -11.64 -6.19 9.08
CA ILE A 303 -11.05 -4.84 8.91
C ILE A 303 -9.68 -4.74 9.59
N ILE A 304 -9.52 -5.30 10.80
CA ILE A 304 -8.22 -5.34 11.49
C ILE A 304 -7.23 -6.19 10.70
N PHE A 305 -7.63 -7.39 10.30
CA PHE A 305 -6.76 -8.33 9.59
C PHE A 305 -6.31 -7.78 8.23
N ASP A 306 -7.23 -7.25 7.42
CA ASP A 306 -6.97 -6.72 6.09
C ASP A 306 -6.19 -5.40 6.16
N THR A 307 -6.48 -4.53 7.14
CA THR A 307 -5.66 -3.33 7.38
C THR A 307 -4.23 -3.72 7.77
N TYR A 308 -4.05 -4.76 8.59
CA TYR A 308 -2.73 -5.27 8.98
C TYR A 308 -1.99 -5.91 7.80
N MET A 309 -2.67 -6.72 6.98
CA MET A 309 -2.10 -7.28 5.75
C MET A 309 -1.70 -6.18 4.77
N LEU A 310 -2.50 -5.12 4.65
CA LEU A 310 -2.25 -3.98 3.79
C LEU A 310 -0.98 -3.22 4.20
N ALA A 311 -0.79 -3.02 5.50
CA ALA A 311 0.39 -2.39 6.04
C ALA A 311 1.64 -3.27 5.83
N GLU A 312 1.60 -4.53 6.26
CA GLU A 312 2.86 -5.28 6.47
C GLU A 312 3.15 -6.39 5.46
N ARG A 313 2.16 -6.88 4.69
CA ARG A 313 2.34 -8.11 3.89
C ARG A 313 1.95 -8.01 2.42
N HIS A 314 1.03 -7.14 2.03
CA HIS A 314 0.61 -7.07 0.64
C HIS A 314 1.75 -6.62 -0.27
N ASP A 315 1.81 -7.21 -1.47
CA ASP A 315 2.69 -6.71 -2.51
C ASP A 315 2.18 -5.34 -2.98
N PRO A 316 3.04 -4.29 -3.07
CA PRO A 316 2.64 -2.96 -3.52
C PRO A 316 1.96 -2.92 -4.91
N GLN A 317 2.08 -3.97 -5.70
CA GLN A 317 1.44 -4.09 -7.02
C GLN A 317 -0.02 -4.56 -6.94
N ASP A 318 -0.44 -5.19 -5.84
CA ASP A 318 -1.77 -5.79 -5.70
C ASP A 318 -2.77 -4.84 -4.99
N TYR A 319 -2.69 -3.54 -5.27
CA TYR A 319 -3.54 -2.51 -4.63
C TYR A 319 -5.03 -2.64 -4.95
N VAL A 320 -5.37 -3.21 -6.12
CA VAL A 320 -6.78 -3.41 -6.51
C VAL A 320 -7.43 -4.51 -5.65
N VAL A 321 -6.70 -5.58 -5.35
CA VAL A 321 -7.21 -6.70 -4.56
C VAL A 321 -7.41 -6.25 -3.12
N ALA A 322 -6.41 -5.58 -2.52
CA ALA A 322 -6.51 -5.07 -1.16
C ALA A 322 -7.65 -4.05 -1.01
N ALA A 323 -7.91 -3.22 -2.03
CA ALA A 323 -9.05 -2.31 -2.04
C ALA A 323 -10.40 -3.05 -2.05
N ILE A 324 -10.52 -4.14 -2.82
CA ILE A 324 -11.73 -4.96 -2.89
C ILE A 324 -12.00 -5.67 -1.56
N GLU A 325 -10.98 -6.26 -0.95
CA GLU A 325 -11.08 -6.96 0.34
C GLU A 325 -11.59 -6.01 1.43
N LEU A 326 -10.92 -4.86 1.60
CA LEU A 326 -11.33 -3.85 2.59
C LEU A 326 -12.70 -3.23 2.27
N TYR A 327 -13.06 -3.08 0.99
CA TYR A 327 -14.38 -2.60 0.58
C TYR A 327 -15.49 -3.60 0.94
N LEU A 328 -15.26 -4.90 0.68
CA LEU A 328 -16.19 -5.96 1.05
C LEU A 328 -16.42 -6.01 2.56
N ASP A 329 -15.36 -5.83 3.34
CA ASP A 329 -15.47 -5.80 4.79
C ASP A 329 -16.36 -4.67 5.29
N ILE A 330 -16.18 -3.45 4.77
CA ILE A 330 -16.98 -2.29 5.16
C ILE A 330 -18.43 -2.47 4.75
N VAL A 331 -18.68 -2.91 3.52
CA VAL A 331 -20.05 -3.13 3.01
C VAL A 331 -20.75 -4.21 3.83
N ASN A 332 -20.08 -5.32 4.13
CA ASN A 332 -20.67 -6.36 4.96
C ASN A 332 -20.90 -5.89 6.39
N LEU A 333 -19.93 -5.21 7.01
CA LEU A 333 -20.10 -4.61 8.33
C LEU A 333 -21.32 -3.70 8.36
N PHE A 334 -21.51 -2.84 7.35
CA PHE A 334 -22.68 -1.99 7.21
C PHE A 334 -23.98 -2.80 7.17
N LEU A 335 -24.07 -3.83 6.33
CA LEU A 335 -25.28 -4.66 6.21
C LEU A 335 -25.60 -5.41 7.52
N PHE A 336 -24.57 -5.88 8.23
CA PHE A 336 -24.72 -6.54 9.53
C PHE A 336 -25.16 -5.57 10.63
N ILE A 337 -24.60 -4.37 10.69
CA ILE A 337 -25.03 -3.32 11.64
C ILE A 337 -26.44 -2.86 11.32
N LEU A 338 -26.78 -2.61 10.05
CA LEU A 338 -28.12 -2.23 9.62
C LEU A 338 -29.15 -3.27 10.09
N ARG A 339 -28.86 -4.55 9.88
CA ARG A 339 -29.72 -5.63 10.37
C ARG A 339 -29.80 -5.64 11.89
N LEU A 340 -28.67 -5.48 12.58
CA LEU A 340 -28.62 -5.50 14.05
C LEU A 340 -29.53 -4.43 14.66
N LEU A 341 -29.45 -3.20 14.15
CA LEU A 341 -30.28 -2.09 14.61
C LEU A 341 -31.77 -2.29 14.23
N SER A 342 -32.04 -2.81 13.03
CA SER A 342 -33.43 -3.09 12.64
C SER A 342 -34.11 -4.13 13.52
N GLU A 343 -33.35 -5.10 14.04
CA GLU A 343 -33.88 -6.11 14.95
C GLU A 343 -34.03 -5.59 16.39
N SER A 344 -33.30 -4.54 16.78
CA SER A 344 -33.52 -3.88 18.08
C SER A 344 -34.70 -2.90 18.07
N ASP A 345 -35.03 -2.35 16.90
CA ASP A 345 -36.15 -1.41 16.73
C ASP A 345 -37.51 -2.11 16.54
N ARG A 346 -37.51 -3.45 16.36
CA ARG A 346 -38.72 -4.30 16.25
C ARG A 346 -39.30 -4.64 17.62
#